data_AF-A0A1R0ZBE6-F1
#
_entry.id   AF-A0A1R0ZBE6-F1
#
_cell.length_a   1.000
_cell.length_b   1.000
_cell.length_c   1.000
_cell.angle_alpha   90.00
_cell.angle_beta   90.00
_cell.angle_gamma   90.00
#
_symmetry.space_group_name_H-M   'P 1'
#
loop_
_entity.id
_entity.type
_entity.pdbx_description
1 polymer ?
#
loop_
_entity_poly.entity_id
_entity_poly.type
_entity_poly.pdbx_seq_one_letter_code
_entity_poly.pdbx_strand_id
1 'polypeptide(L)'
;MKKGKSMLSKTNLINEVGAHVNTIDQLYKSSILNRRGKTTNGELFTEVIAEELLRLDIKNRLKEINEVVRESGYRVITHDGVVTTGHKEEDSNRKEERVAIQLFNLSQSGKIFNGIGRIMDYQVPLKNSSADKGLGKIDLISLVDDCMVLIEFKINENRETLLRCVLEIATYYQVLSKSKFLNSYSNEFGSPKRIKKAVLIVLNSLQHKEMLELRNGERRHLEKLMDALEVQVFCMDPVSFEVQTL
;
A
#
# COMPACT_ATOMS: atom_id res chain seq x y z
N MET A 1 9.76 -20.57 33.75
CA MET A 1 8.34 -20.37 33.38
C MET A 1 8.26 -19.46 32.16
N LYS A 2 7.97 -20.00 30.97
CA LYS A 2 7.63 -19.17 29.81
C LYS A 2 6.23 -18.59 30.08
N LYS A 3 6.10 -17.27 30.19
CA LYS A 3 4.79 -16.61 30.26
C LYS A 3 3.97 -17.10 29.07
N GLY A 4 2.89 -17.84 29.34
CA GLY A 4 1.94 -18.26 28.31
C GLY A 4 1.46 -17.02 27.57
N LYS A 5 1.69 -16.97 26.27
CA LYS A 5 1.17 -15.92 25.40
C LYS A 5 -0.34 -16.05 25.47
N SER A 6 -1.04 -15.20 26.22
CA SER A 6 -2.50 -15.27 26.26
C SER A 6 -2.99 -15.05 24.82
N MET A 7 -3.74 -16.01 24.30
CA MET A 7 -4.36 -15.84 22.98
C MET A 7 -5.36 -14.68 23.07
N LEU A 8 -5.33 -13.80 22.07
CA LEU A 8 -6.21 -12.64 22.01
C LEU A 8 -7.62 -13.09 21.60
N SER A 9 -8.64 -12.70 22.36
CA SER A 9 -10.05 -12.95 22.02
C SER A 9 -10.54 -12.03 20.90
N LYS A 10 -11.57 -12.47 20.16
CA LYS A 10 -12.24 -11.64 19.13
C LYS A 10 -12.72 -10.31 19.70
N THR A 11 -13.37 -10.33 20.86
CA THR A 11 -13.90 -9.11 21.51
C THR A 11 -12.81 -8.11 21.85
N ASN A 12 -11.66 -8.56 22.38
CA ASN A 12 -10.56 -7.65 22.71
C ASN A 12 -9.98 -7.02 21.44
N LEU A 13 -9.87 -7.80 20.36
CA LEU A 13 -9.38 -7.30 19.09
C LEU A 13 -10.32 -6.24 18.49
N ILE A 14 -11.63 -6.49 18.50
CA ILE A 14 -12.64 -5.53 18.03
C ILE A 14 -12.56 -4.20 18.80
N ASN A 15 -12.44 -4.26 20.13
CA ASN A 15 -12.30 -3.06 20.96
C ASN A 15 -11.02 -2.27 20.63
N GLU A 16 -9.91 -2.97 20.37
CA GLU A 16 -8.64 -2.35 19.97
C GLU A 16 -8.76 -1.68 18.59
N VAL A 17 -9.44 -2.31 17.62
CA VAL A 17 -9.74 -1.70 16.30
C VAL A 17 -10.56 -0.43 16.47
N GLY A 18 -11.64 -0.48 17.25
CA GLY A 18 -12.51 0.67 17.51
C GLY A 18 -11.77 1.86 18.12
N ALA A 19 -10.79 1.62 18.99
CA ALA A 19 -9.97 2.67 19.57
C ALA A 19 -9.04 3.34 18.54
N HIS A 20 -8.37 2.54 17.70
CA HIS A 20 -7.44 3.05 16.67
C HIS A 20 -8.13 3.80 15.54
N VAL A 21 -9.39 3.45 15.29
CA VAL A 21 -10.23 4.10 14.29
C VAL A 21 -10.47 5.59 14.56
N ASN A 22 -10.40 6.01 15.83
CA ASN A 22 -10.58 7.42 16.20
C ASN A 22 -9.41 8.31 15.76
N THR A 23 -8.27 7.71 15.39
CA THR A 23 -7.11 8.37 14.76
C THR A 23 -6.89 7.79 13.37
N ILE A 24 -7.90 8.00 12.51
CA ILE A 24 -8.05 7.32 11.22
C ILE A 24 -6.85 7.52 10.28
N ASP A 25 -6.23 8.68 10.29
CA ASP A 25 -5.03 9.04 9.53
C ASP A 25 -3.76 8.29 10.00
N GLN A 26 -3.81 7.69 11.19
CA GLN A 26 -2.72 6.90 11.78
C GLN A 26 -3.02 5.40 11.84
N LEU A 27 -4.24 4.97 11.52
CA LEU A 27 -4.68 3.58 11.63
C LEU A 27 -3.74 2.62 10.89
N TYR A 28 -3.33 2.96 9.66
CA TYR A 28 -2.45 2.12 8.82
C TYR A 28 -1.07 1.84 9.45
N LYS A 29 -0.63 2.67 10.41
CA LYS A 29 0.63 2.48 11.15
C LYS A 29 0.47 1.60 12.38
N SER A 30 -0.77 1.32 12.80
CA SER A 30 -1.00 0.55 14.01
C SER A 30 -0.52 -0.89 13.82
N SER A 31 0.21 -1.39 14.82
CA SER A 31 0.70 -2.76 14.83
C SER A 31 -0.43 -3.80 14.85
N ILE A 32 -1.65 -3.41 15.20
CA ILE A 32 -2.85 -4.25 15.15
C ILE A 32 -3.07 -4.83 13.75
N LEU A 33 -2.79 -4.06 12.70
CA LEU A 33 -2.99 -4.48 11.32
C LEU A 33 -1.97 -5.55 10.89
N ASN A 34 -0.82 -5.62 11.55
CA ASN A 34 0.20 -6.65 11.31
C ASN A 34 0.01 -7.93 12.14
N ARG A 35 -1.10 -8.06 12.88
CA ARG A 35 -1.39 -9.28 13.64
C ARG A 35 -1.65 -10.45 12.69
N ARG A 36 -0.88 -11.51 12.85
CA ARG A 36 -0.94 -12.74 12.04
C ARG A 36 -1.40 -13.92 12.89
N GLY A 37 -2.00 -14.91 12.25
CA GLY A 37 -2.56 -16.08 12.92
C GLY A 37 -4.04 -15.90 13.24
N LYS A 38 -4.50 -16.60 14.28
CA LYS A 38 -5.92 -16.77 14.60
C LYS A 38 -6.24 -16.34 16.03
N THR A 39 -7.47 -15.89 16.26
CA THR A 39 -8.07 -15.70 17.58
C THR A 39 -8.20 -17.03 18.32
N THR A 40 -8.56 -16.97 19.61
CA THR A 40 -8.93 -18.15 20.41
C THR A 40 -10.03 -19.00 19.76
N ASN A 41 -10.87 -18.40 18.93
CA ASN A 41 -12.00 -19.06 18.28
C ASN A 41 -11.64 -19.62 16.90
N GLY A 42 -10.38 -19.48 16.46
CA GLY A 42 -9.91 -20.01 15.18
C GLY A 42 -10.10 -19.07 13.96
N GLU A 43 -10.63 -17.87 14.17
CA GLU A 43 -10.79 -16.86 13.11
C GLU A 43 -9.48 -16.13 12.84
N LEU A 44 -9.15 -15.85 11.58
CA LEU A 44 -7.96 -15.05 11.23
C LEU A 44 -8.07 -13.65 11.83
N PHE A 45 -6.97 -13.14 12.42
CA PHE A 45 -6.98 -11.78 12.96
C PHE A 45 -7.29 -10.73 11.89
N THR A 46 -6.73 -10.88 10.69
CA THR A 46 -6.98 -10.00 9.56
C THR A 46 -8.45 -9.97 9.15
N GLU A 47 -9.15 -11.10 9.21
CA GLU A 47 -10.58 -11.18 8.91
C GLU A 47 -11.45 -10.52 9.97
N VAL A 48 -11.16 -10.77 11.26
CA VAL A 48 -11.87 -10.10 12.35
C VAL A 48 -11.70 -8.58 12.29
N ILE A 49 -10.48 -8.11 11.98
CA ILE A 49 -10.22 -6.68 11.80
C ILE A 49 -10.96 -6.14 10.57
N ALA A 50 -10.90 -6.83 9.42
CA ALA A 50 -11.57 -6.38 8.21
C ALA A 50 -13.10 -6.32 8.38
N GLU A 51 -13.70 -7.32 9.03
CA GLU A 51 -15.11 -7.33 9.40
C GLU A 51 -15.49 -6.10 10.23
N GLU A 52 -14.69 -5.81 11.27
CA GLU A 52 -14.95 -4.69 12.16
C GLU A 52 -14.78 -3.34 11.45
N LEU A 53 -13.76 -3.20 10.60
CA LEU A 53 -13.56 -1.97 9.82
C LEU A 53 -14.72 -1.71 8.84
N LEU A 54 -15.25 -2.77 8.21
CA LEU A 54 -16.44 -2.69 7.37
C LEU A 54 -17.67 -2.26 8.20
N ARG A 55 -17.89 -2.88 9.37
CA ARG A 55 -18.99 -2.54 10.29
C ARG A 55 -18.92 -1.09 10.73
N LEU A 56 -17.71 -0.58 10.91
CA LEU A 56 -17.43 0.78 11.32
C LEU A 56 -17.38 1.79 10.15
N ASP A 57 -17.78 1.40 8.95
CA ASP A 57 -17.84 2.25 7.75
C ASP A 57 -16.52 2.97 7.43
N ILE A 58 -15.44 2.20 7.40
CA ILE A 58 -14.08 2.70 7.16
C ILE A 58 -13.94 3.52 5.86
N LYS A 59 -14.73 3.18 4.82
CA LYS A 59 -14.72 3.92 3.54
C LYS A 59 -15.08 5.39 3.75
N ASN A 60 -16.12 5.67 4.51
CA ASN A 60 -16.54 7.04 4.76
C ASN A 60 -15.62 7.75 5.76
N ARG A 61 -15.16 7.06 6.79
CA ARG A 61 -14.23 7.67 7.76
C ARG A 61 -12.88 8.06 7.16
N LEU A 62 -12.36 7.28 6.21
CA LEU A 62 -11.14 7.67 5.50
C LEU A 62 -11.31 9.00 4.74
N LYS A 63 -12.52 9.35 4.28
CA LYS A 63 -12.79 10.63 3.60
C LYS A 63 -12.73 11.83 4.54
N GLU A 64 -12.73 11.62 5.85
CA GLU A 64 -12.57 12.68 6.86
C GLU A 64 -11.11 13.13 7.00
N ILE A 65 -10.17 12.39 6.41
CA ILE A 65 -8.75 12.76 6.39
C ILE A 65 -8.55 13.98 5.50
N ASN A 66 -7.97 15.03 6.06
CA ASN A 66 -7.60 16.23 5.32
C ASN A 66 -6.45 15.93 4.34
N GLU A 67 -6.56 16.47 3.13
CA GLU A 67 -5.44 16.42 2.19
C GLU A 67 -4.29 17.35 2.64
N VAL A 68 -3.08 16.97 2.27
CA VAL A 68 -1.89 17.79 2.37
C VAL A 68 -1.51 18.28 0.99
N VAL A 69 -1.62 19.59 0.81
CA VAL A 69 -1.23 20.27 -0.41
C VAL A 69 0.26 20.60 -0.31
N ARG A 70 1.08 19.92 -1.10
CA ARG A 70 2.51 20.24 -1.23
C ARG A 70 2.66 21.60 -1.90
N GLU A 71 3.66 22.40 -1.54
CA GLU A 71 4.05 23.61 -2.29
C GLU A 71 4.73 23.20 -3.59
N SER A 72 5.67 22.25 -3.49
CA SER A 72 6.23 21.54 -4.64
C SER A 72 5.19 20.67 -5.34
N GLY A 73 5.40 20.37 -6.62
CA GLY A 73 4.65 19.31 -7.31
C GLY A 73 4.96 17.92 -6.73
N TYR A 74 4.18 16.92 -7.13
CA TYR A 74 4.39 15.54 -6.69
C TYR A 74 5.48 14.81 -7.47
N ARG A 75 5.66 15.15 -8.75
CA ARG A 75 6.74 14.61 -9.57
C ARG A 75 8.09 15.03 -9.00
N VAL A 76 8.97 14.07 -8.78
CA VAL A 76 10.30 14.33 -8.20
C VAL A 76 11.35 14.33 -9.31
N ILE A 77 11.81 15.53 -9.68
CA ILE A 77 12.76 15.73 -10.80
C ILE A 77 14.10 15.01 -10.57
N THR A 78 14.48 14.79 -9.32
CA THR A 78 15.74 14.11 -8.95
C THR A 78 15.66 12.59 -9.04
N HIS A 79 14.51 12.01 -9.41
CA HIS A 79 14.40 10.57 -9.63
C HIS A 79 14.88 10.23 -11.05
N ASP A 80 16.19 9.99 -11.14
CA ASP A 80 16.94 9.70 -12.36
C ASP A 80 17.23 8.21 -12.57
N GLY A 81 16.73 7.35 -11.67
CA GLY A 81 16.94 5.90 -11.74
C GLY A 81 18.30 5.44 -11.19
N VAL A 82 19.07 6.33 -10.55
CA VAL A 82 20.36 5.99 -9.95
C VAL A 82 20.18 5.58 -8.48
N VAL A 83 20.77 4.44 -8.11
CA VAL A 83 20.86 4.00 -6.70
C VAL A 83 22.03 4.75 -6.05
N THR A 84 21.76 5.73 -5.19
CA THR A 84 22.79 6.66 -4.65
C THR A 84 23.39 6.25 -3.29
N THR A 85 23.22 5.01 -2.82
CA THR A 85 23.50 4.68 -1.42
C THR A 85 24.96 4.28 -1.13
N GLY A 86 25.63 5.05 -0.25
CA GLY A 86 26.87 4.67 0.44
C GLY A 86 26.66 3.96 1.80
N HIS A 87 25.59 3.16 1.95
CA HIS A 87 25.25 2.44 3.18
C HIS A 87 25.00 0.94 2.92
N LYS A 88 25.10 0.11 3.98
CA LYS A 88 25.13 -1.37 3.89
C LYS A 88 23.89 -1.96 3.20
N GLU A 89 24.10 -2.92 2.28
CA GLU A 89 23.10 -3.49 1.37
C GLU A 89 22.02 -4.38 2.03
N GLU A 90 22.15 -4.69 3.32
CA GLU A 90 21.39 -5.73 4.01
C GLU A 90 20.00 -5.32 4.53
N ASP A 91 19.66 -4.02 4.49
CA ASP A 91 18.37 -3.52 4.95
C ASP A 91 17.23 -3.79 3.95
N SER A 92 16.15 -4.44 4.40
CA SER A 92 14.99 -4.79 3.55
C SER A 92 14.36 -3.61 2.80
N ASN A 93 14.23 -2.44 3.45
CA ASN A 93 13.73 -1.23 2.79
C ASN A 93 14.64 -0.78 1.63
N ARG A 94 15.96 -1.03 1.71
CA ARG A 94 16.89 -0.74 0.61
C ARG A 94 16.73 -1.72 -0.54
N LYS A 95 16.40 -2.98 -0.26
CA LYS A 95 16.07 -3.95 -1.30
C LYS A 95 14.79 -3.55 -2.03
N GLU A 96 13.75 -3.14 -1.31
CA GLU A 96 12.49 -2.69 -1.89
C GLU A 96 12.69 -1.43 -2.75
N GLU A 97 13.43 -0.44 -2.24
CA GLU A 97 13.83 0.77 -2.98
C GLU A 97 14.62 0.43 -4.25
N ARG A 98 15.60 -0.47 -4.18
CA ARG A 98 16.38 -0.90 -5.36
C ARG A 98 15.51 -1.55 -6.41
N VAL A 99 14.56 -2.40 -6.01
CA VAL A 99 13.63 -3.02 -6.96
C VAL A 99 12.69 -1.95 -7.55
N ALA A 100 12.18 -1.01 -6.75
CA ALA A 100 11.38 0.10 -7.26
C ALA A 100 12.14 0.93 -8.33
N ILE A 101 13.42 1.24 -8.09
CA ILE A 101 14.30 1.90 -9.06
C ILE A 101 14.49 1.05 -10.32
N GLN A 102 14.66 -0.27 -10.18
CA GLN A 102 14.75 -1.18 -11.33
C GLN A 102 13.47 -1.16 -12.18
N LEU A 103 12.29 -1.21 -11.55
CA LEU A 103 11.00 -1.15 -12.26
C LEU A 103 10.82 0.19 -12.99
N PHE A 104 11.25 1.29 -12.36
CA PHE A 104 11.32 2.60 -13.00
C PHE A 104 12.24 2.59 -14.24
N ASN A 105 13.47 2.06 -14.12
CA ASN A 105 14.42 2.01 -15.24
C ASN A 105 13.94 1.12 -16.39
N LEU A 106 13.29 0.00 -16.10
CA LEU A 106 12.64 -0.84 -17.10
C LEU A 106 11.55 -0.05 -17.85
N SER A 107 10.78 0.77 -17.14
CA SER A 107 9.75 1.64 -17.75
C SER A 107 10.34 2.74 -18.63
N GLN A 108 11.46 3.34 -18.19
CA GLN A 108 12.20 4.30 -19.02
C GLN A 108 12.80 3.65 -20.28
N SER A 109 13.10 2.35 -20.21
CA SER A 109 13.55 1.53 -21.35
C SER A 109 12.40 0.99 -22.21
N GLY A 110 11.15 1.38 -21.93
CA GLY A 110 9.98 1.03 -22.74
C GLY A 110 9.13 -0.14 -22.23
N LYS A 111 9.47 -0.77 -21.09
CA LYS A 111 8.62 -1.82 -20.49
C LYS A 111 7.30 -1.21 -20.03
N ILE A 112 6.20 -1.87 -20.37
CA ILE A 112 4.86 -1.58 -19.86
C ILE A 112 4.42 -2.82 -19.07
N PHE A 113 4.14 -2.66 -17.78
CA PHE A 113 3.72 -3.76 -16.93
C PHE A 113 2.22 -4.00 -17.08
N ASN A 114 1.82 -5.26 -17.21
CA ASN A 114 0.41 -5.60 -17.34
C ASN A 114 -0.40 -5.13 -16.11
N GLY A 115 -1.54 -4.50 -16.34
CA GLY A 115 -2.45 -3.99 -15.30
C GLY A 115 -2.01 -2.70 -14.58
N ILE A 116 -0.71 -2.49 -14.38
CA ILE A 116 -0.16 -1.30 -13.69
C ILE A 116 0.51 -0.29 -14.62
N GLY A 117 0.76 -0.62 -15.89
CA GLY A 117 1.26 0.31 -16.89
C GLY A 117 2.74 0.67 -16.72
N ARG A 118 3.09 1.92 -17.05
CA ARG A 118 4.48 2.41 -17.05
C ARG A 118 4.79 3.09 -15.72
N ILE A 119 5.87 2.70 -15.04
CA ILE A 119 6.31 3.33 -13.79
C ILE A 119 6.90 4.71 -14.10
N MET A 120 6.36 5.73 -13.44
CA MET A 120 6.64 7.14 -13.69
C MET A 120 7.48 7.77 -12.58
N ASP A 121 7.34 7.27 -11.36
CA ASP A 121 8.00 7.80 -10.18
C ASP A 121 8.06 6.71 -9.09
N TYR A 122 8.92 6.90 -8.10
CA TYR A 122 9.11 5.99 -6.97
C TYR A 122 9.35 6.77 -5.69
N GLN A 123 8.99 6.23 -4.52
CA GLN A 123 9.25 6.85 -3.21
C GLN A 123 8.82 8.33 -3.11
N VAL A 124 7.63 8.65 -3.63
CA VAL A 124 7.11 10.02 -3.73
C VAL A 124 6.55 10.50 -2.39
N PRO A 125 7.10 11.56 -1.77
CA PRO A 125 6.64 12.05 -0.47
C PRO A 125 5.21 12.60 -0.51
N LEU A 126 4.43 12.26 0.52
CA LEU A 126 3.13 12.88 0.77
C LEU A 126 3.26 14.21 1.52
N LYS A 127 4.25 14.32 2.41
CA LYS A 127 4.50 15.54 3.18
C LYS A 127 4.81 16.74 2.28
N ASN A 128 4.34 17.92 2.69
CA ASN A 128 4.80 19.19 2.16
C ASN A 128 6.14 19.58 2.79
N SER A 129 6.23 19.47 4.11
CA SER A 129 7.38 19.94 4.89
C SER A 129 7.75 18.98 6.02
N SER A 130 8.80 19.30 6.78
CA SER A 130 9.18 18.56 7.99
C SER A 130 8.16 18.70 9.14
N ALA A 131 7.24 19.67 9.05
CA ALA A 131 6.15 19.83 10.01
C ALA A 131 5.08 18.75 9.86
N ASP A 132 4.91 18.16 8.67
CA ASP A 132 3.94 17.09 8.41
C ASP A 132 4.48 15.73 8.90
N LYS A 133 4.60 15.61 10.22
CA LYS A 133 5.24 14.48 10.87
C LYS A 133 4.48 13.19 10.60
N GLY A 134 5.24 12.15 10.29
CA GLY A 134 4.73 10.80 10.14
C GLY A 134 4.06 10.50 8.80
N LEU A 135 3.91 11.46 7.88
CA LEU A 135 3.45 11.12 6.53
C LEU A 135 4.52 10.32 5.78
N GLY A 136 4.06 9.25 5.13
CA GLY A 136 4.91 8.35 4.37
C GLY A 136 5.22 8.84 2.96
N LYS A 137 5.64 7.89 2.14
CA LYS A 137 5.89 8.05 0.71
C LYS A 137 5.07 7.01 -0.02
N ILE A 138 4.56 7.36 -1.20
CA ILE A 138 3.97 6.39 -2.12
C ILE A 138 5.13 5.66 -2.80
N ASP A 139 5.16 4.34 -2.71
CA ASP A 139 6.31 3.55 -3.17
C ASP A 139 6.53 3.65 -4.67
N LEU A 140 5.46 3.55 -5.45
CA LEU A 140 5.48 3.61 -6.90
C LEU A 140 4.29 4.42 -7.42
N ILE A 141 4.54 5.19 -8.47
CA ILE A 141 3.51 5.85 -9.25
C ILE A 141 3.64 5.36 -10.67
N SER A 142 2.52 4.94 -11.26
CA SER A 142 2.48 4.50 -12.65
C SER A 142 1.36 5.14 -13.44
N LEU A 143 1.42 5.00 -14.76
CA LEU A 143 0.41 5.42 -15.71
C LEU A 143 -0.05 4.22 -16.54
N VAL A 144 -1.35 3.95 -16.52
CA VAL A 144 -2.01 2.99 -17.40
C VAL A 144 -3.16 3.71 -18.10
N ASP A 145 -3.12 3.76 -19.43
CA ASP A 145 -4.02 4.58 -20.25
C ASP A 145 -4.04 6.05 -19.78
N ASP A 146 -5.18 6.54 -19.28
CA ASP A 146 -5.39 7.89 -18.74
C ASP A 146 -5.50 7.92 -17.20
N CYS A 147 -5.09 6.84 -16.54
CA CYS A 147 -5.22 6.62 -15.11
C CYS A 147 -3.84 6.57 -14.44
N MET A 148 -3.60 7.49 -13.50
CA MET A 148 -2.48 7.35 -12.57
C MET A 148 -2.79 6.25 -11.56
N VAL A 149 -1.81 5.42 -11.20
CA VAL A 149 -1.95 4.40 -10.16
C VAL A 149 -1.00 4.72 -9.03
N LEU A 150 -1.54 4.85 -7.82
CA LEU A 150 -0.76 4.89 -6.59
C LEU A 150 -0.54 3.45 -6.14
N ILE A 151 0.71 3.06 -5.97
CA ILE A 151 1.08 1.68 -5.68
C ILE A 151 1.85 1.64 -4.36
N GLU A 152 1.33 0.84 -3.43
CA GLU A 152 2.10 0.31 -2.29
C GLU A 152 2.84 -0.95 -2.74
N PHE A 153 4.14 -1.03 -2.52
CA PHE A 153 4.98 -2.09 -3.08
C PHE A 153 5.58 -2.95 -1.97
N LYS A 154 5.55 -4.29 -2.14
CA LYS A 154 6.11 -5.23 -1.15
C LYS A 154 6.93 -6.34 -1.80
N ILE A 155 8.14 -6.53 -1.29
CA ILE A 155 9.02 -7.66 -1.62
C ILE A 155 8.95 -8.79 -0.57
N ASN A 156 9.62 -9.92 -0.84
CA ASN A 156 9.51 -11.16 -0.05
C ASN A 156 9.89 -11.03 1.43
N GLU A 157 10.85 -10.17 1.77
CA GLU A 157 11.33 -9.99 3.14
C GLU A 157 10.38 -9.17 4.02
N ASN A 158 9.34 -8.56 3.44
CA ASN A 158 8.38 -7.72 4.15
C ASN A 158 7.43 -8.58 5.02
N ARG A 159 7.14 -8.10 6.24
CA ARG A 159 6.32 -8.81 7.25
C ARG A 159 4.92 -8.22 7.44
N GLU A 160 4.58 -7.19 6.70
CA GLU A 160 3.32 -6.47 6.76
C GLU A 160 2.21 -7.32 6.14
N THR A 161 1.00 -7.27 6.70
CA THR A 161 -0.13 -7.99 6.12
C THR A 161 -0.65 -7.27 4.88
N LEU A 162 -1.34 -7.99 4.01
CA LEU A 162 -2.08 -7.40 2.89
C LEU A 162 -3.12 -6.38 3.39
N LEU A 163 -3.80 -6.69 4.50
CA LEU A 163 -4.73 -5.76 5.15
C LEU A 163 -4.09 -4.41 5.45
N ARG A 164 -2.86 -4.40 5.99
CA ARG A 164 -2.14 -3.16 6.26
C ARG A 164 -1.81 -2.41 4.97
N CYS A 165 -1.28 -3.09 3.96
CA CYS A 165 -0.93 -2.49 2.67
C CYS A 165 -2.14 -1.81 2.00
N VAL A 166 -3.30 -2.48 2.05
CA VAL A 166 -4.58 -1.96 1.54
C VAL A 166 -4.99 -0.68 2.27
N LEU A 167 -4.92 -0.67 3.60
CA LEU A 167 -5.27 0.53 4.38
C LEU A 167 -4.26 1.68 4.21
N GLU A 168 -2.98 1.37 4.03
CA GLU A 168 -1.92 2.35 3.80
C GLU A 168 -2.15 3.11 2.50
N ILE A 169 -2.31 2.40 1.37
CA ILE A 169 -2.54 3.07 0.09
C ILE A 169 -3.89 3.78 0.03
N ALA A 170 -4.92 3.23 0.69
CA ALA A 170 -6.22 3.89 0.81
C ALA A 170 -6.12 5.18 1.64
N THR A 171 -5.29 5.20 2.70
CA THR A 171 -5.02 6.41 3.50
C THR A 171 -4.22 7.43 2.71
N TYR A 172 -3.18 7.01 2.00
CA TYR A 172 -2.36 7.88 1.15
C TYR A 172 -3.16 8.56 0.07
N TYR A 173 -4.10 7.84 -0.54
CA TYR A 173 -5.05 8.42 -1.47
C TYR A 173 -5.84 9.58 -0.86
N GLN A 174 -6.25 9.50 0.40
CA GLN A 174 -7.01 10.57 1.06
C GLN A 174 -6.12 11.77 1.41
N VAL A 175 -4.92 11.51 1.93
CA VAL A 175 -3.92 12.56 2.23
C VAL A 175 -3.47 13.31 0.97
N LEU A 176 -3.44 12.66 -0.19
CA LEU A 176 -2.97 13.26 -1.43
C LEU A 176 -3.88 14.40 -1.92
N SER A 177 -3.32 15.56 -2.28
CA SER A 177 -4.05 16.57 -3.04
C SER A 177 -4.18 16.15 -4.50
N LYS A 178 -5.36 15.65 -4.88
CA LYS A 178 -5.59 14.93 -6.15
C LYS A 178 -5.38 15.83 -7.36
N SER A 179 -5.89 17.06 -7.31
CA SER A 179 -5.76 18.04 -8.41
C SER A 179 -4.29 18.41 -8.64
N LYS A 180 -3.56 18.72 -7.55
CA LYS A 180 -2.13 19.04 -7.62
C LYS A 180 -1.29 17.84 -8.06
N PHE A 181 -1.64 16.65 -7.61
CA PHE A 181 -1.03 15.40 -8.05
C PHE A 181 -1.17 15.22 -9.56
N LEU A 182 -2.39 15.22 -10.10
CA LEU A 182 -2.61 15.04 -11.54
C LEU A 182 -1.87 16.10 -12.35
N ASN A 183 -1.96 17.37 -11.96
CA ASN A 183 -1.24 18.46 -12.61
C ASN A 183 0.29 18.28 -12.63
N SER A 184 0.85 17.61 -11.63
CA SER A 184 2.30 17.36 -11.57
C SER A 184 2.80 16.39 -12.64
N TYR A 185 1.90 15.57 -13.20
CA TYR A 185 2.22 14.59 -14.24
C TYR A 185 1.65 14.96 -15.62
N SER A 186 0.79 16.00 -15.70
CA SER A 186 0.06 16.33 -16.92
C SER A 186 0.92 16.76 -18.14
N ASN A 187 2.08 17.38 -17.89
CA ASN A 187 2.86 18.00 -18.97
C ASN A 187 3.67 16.98 -19.80
N GLU A 188 4.09 15.87 -19.20
CA GLU A 188 4.92 14.88 -19.88
C GLU A 188 4.12 13.69 -20.42
N PHE A 189 2.94 13.42 -19.87
CA PHE A 189 2.29 12.12 -20.05
C PHE A 189 0.79 12.20 -20.40
N GLY A 190 0.36 13.34 -20.96
CA GLY A 190 -1.05 13.62 -21.26
C GLY A 190 -1.80 14.12 -20.03
N SER A 191 -3.12 14.28 -20.09
CA SER A 191 -3.92 14.81 -18.96
C SER A 191 -4.67 13.67 -18.25
N PRO A 192 -4.02 12.94 -17.32
CA PRO A 192 -4.69 11.88 -16.58
C PRO A 192 -5.85 12.46 -15.77
N LYS A 193 -6.99 11.77 -15.77
CA LYS A 193 -8.23 12.25 -15.13
C LYS A 193 -8.59 11.50 -13.87
N ARG A 194 -7.97 10.34 -13.65
CA ARG A 194 -8.35 9.39 -12.62
C ARG A 194 -7.13 8.88 -11.88
N ILE A 195 -7.35 8.52 -10.62
CA ILE A 195 -6.34 7.94 -9.75
C ILE A 195 -6.89 6.60 -9.25
N LYS A 196 -6.14 5.53 -9.49
CA LYS A 196 -6.39 4.18 -8.95
C LYS A 196 -5.47 3.91 -7.77
N LYS A 197 -5.85 2.97 -6.91
CA LYS A 197 -5.04 2.47 -5.80
C LYS A 197 -4.69 1.01 -6.06
N ALA A 198 -3.45 0.64 -5.86
CA ALA A 198 -3.00 -0.73 -6.01
C ALA A 198 -1.99 -1.12 -4.94
N VAL A 199 -1.92 -2.42 -4.69
CA VAL A 199 -0.80 -3.05 -3.99
C VAL A 199 -0.08 -3.95 -4.99
N LEU A 200 1.23 -3.78 -5.14
CA LEU A 200 2.08 -4.66 -5.94
C LEU A 200 2.88 -5.54 -4.99
N ILE A 201 2.69 -6.85 -5.11
CA ILE A 201 3.36 -7.86 -4.28
C ILE A 201 4.18 -8.79 -5.16
N VAL A 202 5.15 -9.50 -4.60
CA VAL A 202 5.94 -10.48 -5.35
C VAL A 202 5.49 -11.92 -5.11
N LEU A 203 5.74 -12.81 -6.07
CA LEU A 203 5.51 -14.25 -5.93
C LEU A 203 6.24 -14.80 -4.69
N ASN A 204 5.56 -15.72 -3.99
CA ASN A 204 6.00 -16.39 -2.76
C ASN A 204 6.09 -15.50 -1.49
N SER A 205 5.71 -14.23 -1.58
CA SER A 205 5.62 -13.32 -0.43
C SER A 205 4.54 -13.76 0.56
N LEU A 206 4.54 -13.14 1.75
CA LEU A 206 3.46 -13.30 2.72
C LEU A 206 2.11 -12.93 2.09
N GLN A 207 2.04 -11.77 1.46
CA GLN A 207 0.83 -11.21 0.87
C GLN A 207 0.35 -12.08 -0.31
N HIS A 208 1.26 -12.72 -1.06
CA HIS A 208 0.88 -13.66 -2.11
C HIS A 208 0.12 -14.85 -1.52
N LYS A 209 0.58 -15.39 -0.39
CA LYS A 209 -0.15 -16.45 0.33
C LYS A 209 -1.52 -15.96 0.81
N GLU A 210 -1.60 -14.75 1.36
CA GLU A 210 -2.88 -14.16 1.78
C GLU A 210 -3.85 -13.97 0.59
N MET A 211 -3.36 -13.63 -0.60
CA MET A 211 -4.17 -13.57 -1.81
C MET A 211 -4.66 -14.94 -2.27
N LEU A 212 -3.85 -16.00 -2.14
CA LEU A 212 -4.30 -17.37 -2.44
C LEU A 212 -5.40 -17.83 -1.47
N GLU A 213 -5.26 -17.54 -0.18
CA GLU A 213 -6.30 -17.76 0.84
C GLU A 213 -7.59 -16.98 0.51
N LEU A 214 -7.46 -15.73 0.05
CA LEU A 214 -8.58 -14.90 -0.40
C LEU A 214 -9.32 -15.55 -1.57
N ARG A 215 -8.61 -15.99 -2.62
CA ARG A 215 -9.19 -16.68 -3.79
C ARG A 215 -9.87 -17.99 -3.44
N ASN A 216 -9.40 -18.68 -2.40
CA ASN A 216 -10.04 -19.89 -1.87
C ASN A 216 -11.28 -19.58 -1.01
N GLY A 217 -11.63 -18.30 -0.82
CA GLY A 217 -12.78 -17.86 -0.05
C GLY A 217 -12.55 -17.89 1.46
N GLU A 218 -11.29 -17.94 1.93
CA GLU A 218 -10.92 -17.92 3.35
C GLU A 218 -10.83 -16.51 3.93
N ARG A 219 -10.71 -15.47 3.07
CA ARG A 219 -10.55 -14.07 3.46
C ARG A 219 -11.61 -13.13 2.88
N ARG A 220 -12.89 -13.49 3.08
CA ARG A 220 -14.05 -12.81 2.46
C ARG A 220 -14.25 -11.37 2.97
N HIS A 221 -13.88 -11.08 4.22
CA HIS A 221 -14.03 -9.73 4.76
C HIS A 221 -12.92 -8.82 4.24
N LEU A 222 -11.68 -9.31 4.13
CA LEU A 222 -10.61 -8.58 3.47
C LEU A 222 -10.92 -8.30 2.00
N GLU A 223 -11.47 -9.27 1.27
CA GLU A 223 -11.93 -9.08 -0.12
C GLU A 223 -12.97 -7.95 -0.23
N LYS A 224 -14.03 -8.01 0.58
CA LYS A 224 -15.05 -6.95 0.62
C LYS A 224 -14.48 -5.59 1.01
N LEU A 225 -13.49 -5.56 1.90
CA LEU A 225 -12.82 -4.33 2.31
C LEU A 225 -11.99 -3.75 1.16
N MET A 226 -11.27 -4.58 0.42
CA MET A 226 -10.53 -4.17 -0.78
C MET A 226 -11.47 -3.58 -1.83
N ASP A 227 -12.61 -4.22 -2.08
CA ASP A 227 -13.65 -3.71 -3.00
C ASP A 227 -14.22 -2.37 -2.53
N ALA A 228 -14.57 -2.26 -1.24
CA ALA A 228 -15.11 -1.04 -0.67
C ALA A 228 -14.13 0.14 -0.78
N LEU A 229 -12.84 -0.13 -0.58
CA LEU A 229 -11.75 0.84 -0.68
C LEU A 229 -11.24 1.03 -2.11
N GLU A 230 -11.72 0.25 -3.07
CA GLU A 230 -11.32 0.28 -4.48
C GLU A 230 -9.80 0.11 -4.65
N VAL A 231 -9.23 -0.88 -3.95
CA VAL A 231 -7.80 -1.23 -4.00
C VAL A 231 -7.61 -2.55 -4.74
N GLN A 232 -6.83 -2.51 -5.82
CA GLN A 232 -6.49 -3.71 -6.60
C GLN A 232 -5.16 -4.31 -6.15
N VAL A 233 -4.97 -5.62 -6.32
CA VAL A 233 -3.71 -6.29 -5.98
C VAL A 233 -3.15 -6.96 -7.22
N PHE A 234 -1.87 -6.71 -7.49
CA PHE A 234 -1.12 -7.31 -8.59
C PHE A 234 0.06 -8.09 -8.05
N CYS A 235 0.41 -9.19 -8.72
CA CYS A 235 1.55 -10.00 -8.36
C CYS A 235 2.63 -9.92 -9.42
N MET A 236 3.87 -9.78 -8.99
CA MET A 236 5.04 -9.71 -9.86
C MET A 236 5.94 -10.93 -9.63
N ASP A 237 6.42 -11.52 -10.71
CA ASP A 237 7.53 -12.45 -10.64
C ASP A 237 8.84 -11.68 -10.38
N PRO A 238 9.57 -11.96 -9.28
CA PRO A 238 10.74 -11.17 -8.90
C PRO A 238 11.99 -11.39 -9.78
N VAL A 239 11.94 -12.34 -10.73
CA VAL A 239 13.05 -12.66 -11.64
C VAL A 239 12.81 -12.05 -13.02
N SER A 240 11.63 -12.27 -13.58
CA SER A 240 11.24 -11.78 -14.92
C SER A 240 10.61 -10.39 -14.90
N PHE A 241 10.17 -9.93 -13.73
CA PHE A 241 9.38 -8.70 -13.54
C PHE A 241 8.07 -8.69 -14.34
N GLU A 242 7.54 -9.86 -14.69
CA GLU A 242 6.20 -9.99 -15.27
C GLU A 242 5.15 -9.81 -14.18
N VAL A 243 4.10 -9.04 -14.52
CA VAL A 243 3.01 -8.70 -13.60
C VAL A 243 1.73 -9.41 -14.05
N GLN A 244 1.01 -9.96 -13.08
CA GLN A 244 -0.25 -10.64 -13.29
C GLN A 244 -1.30 -10.15 -12.29
N THR A 245 -2.56 -10.15 -12.72
CA THR A 245 -3.72 -10.01 -11.84
C THR A 245 -3.90 -11.30 -11.03
N LEU A 246 -4.25 -11.16 -9.76
CA LEU A 246 -4.58 -12.29 -8.88
C LEU A 246 -6.09 -12.46 -8.73
#